data_AF-A0AAW3B8J0-F1
#
_entry.id   AF-A0AAW3B8J0-F1
#
_cell.length_a   1.000
_cell.length_b   1.000
_cell.length_c   1.000
_cell.angle_alpha   90.00
_cell.angle_beta   90.00
_cell.angle_gamma   90.00
#
_symmetry.space_group_name_H-M   'P 1'
#
loop_
_entity.id
_entity.type
_entity.pdbx_description
1 polymer ?
#
loop_
_entity_poly.entity_id
_entity_poly.type
_entity_poly.pdbx_seq_one_letter_code
_entity_poly.pdbx_strand_id
1 'polypeptide(L)' 'MPVEEEIATPYQLLCWELSTLPFTELFHRYNAAKDLGQELIGLVAQHENCTIAHAYRMLGVQTETATRDDGGTG' A
#
# COMPACT_ATOMS: atom_id res chain seq x y z
N MET A 1 -23.35 -35.22 0.51
CA MET A 1 -22.78 -34.02 1.16
C MET A 1 -22.75 -32.95 0.08
N PRO A 2 -23.38 -31.78 0.27
CA PRO A 2 -23.22 -30.69 -0.69
C PRO A 2 -21.74 -30.29 -0.69
N VAL A 3 -21.15 -30.20 -1.89
CA VAL A 3 -19.83 -29.62 -2.07
C VAL A 3 -20.02 -28.12 -1.91
N GLU A 4 -19.57 -27.56 -0.81
CA GLU A 4 -19.53 -26.10 -0.64
C GLU A 4 -18.52 -25.58 -1.68
N GLU A 5 -19.00 -24.92 -2.74
CA GLU A 5 -18.15 -24.20 -3.67
C GLU A 5 -17.49 -23.04 -2.90
N GLU A 6 -16.18 -23.15 -2.71
CA GLU A 6 -15.38 -22.12 -2.05
C GLU A 6 -15.28 -20.90 -2.99
N ILE A 7 -16.20 -19.94 -2.85
CA ILE A 7 -16.21 -18.73 -3.65
C ILE A 7 -15.01 -17.87 -3.23
N ALA A 8 -14.08 -17.64 -4.16
CA ALA A 8 -12.94 -16.76 -3.93
C ALA A 8 -13.42 -15.34 -3.57
N THR A 9 -12.84 -14.79 -2.52
CA THR A 9 -13.08 -13.39 -2.12
C THR A 9 -12.58 -12.43 -3.21
N PRO A 10 -13.15 -11.22 -3.31
CA PRO A 10 -12.66 -10.21 -4.25
C PRO A 10 -11.15 -9.92 -4.11
N TYR A 11 -10.62 -9.99 -2.89
CA TYR A 11 -9.19 -9.83 -2.63
C TYR A 11 -8.36 -10.97 -3.24
N GLN A 12 -8.81 -12.21 -3.07
CA GLN A 12 -8.13 -13.37 -3.67
C GLN A 12 -8.13 -13.32 -5.20
N LEU A 13 -9.23 -12.89 -5.81
CA LEU A 13 -9.30 -12.68 -7.27
C LEU A 13 -8.33 -11.59 -7.73
N LEU A 14 -8.27 -10.46 -7.02
CA LEU A 14 -7.30 -9.40 -7.29
C LEU A 14 -5.85 -9.90 -7.18
N CYS A 15 -5.53 -10.66 -6.13
CA CYS A 15 -4.19 -11.24 -5.96
C CYS A 15 -3.83 -12.19 -7.10
N TRP A 16 -4.79 -13.01 -7.57
CA TRP A 16 -4.59 -13.85 -8.74
C TRP A 16 -4.25 -12.99 -9.95
N GLU A 17 -5.10 -12.02 -10.29
CA GLU A 17 -4.89 -11.16 -11.46
C GLU A 17 -3.50 -10.50 -11.43
N LEU A 18 -3.14 -9.91 -10.30
CA LEU A 18 -1.83 -9.26 -10.10
C LEU A 18 -0.67 -10.24 -10.26
N SER A 19 -0.81 -11.50 -9.81
CA SER A 19 0.23 -12.52 -9.93
C SER A 19 0.56 -12.92 -11.37
N THR A 20 -0.35 -12.66 -12.30
CA THR A 20 -0.16 -12.99 -13.73
C THR A 20 0.49 -11.87 -14.53
N LEU A 21 0.65 -10.68 -13.93
CA LEU A 21 1.18 -9.51 -14.64
C LEU A 21 2.71 -9.56 -14.75
N PRO A 22 3.28 -9.03 -15.85
CA PRO A 22 4.71 -8.76 -15.91
C PRO A 22 5.15 -7.81 -14.79
N PHE A 23 6.38 -7.96 -14.30
CA PHE A 23 6.91 -7.14 -13.21
C PHE A 23 6.74 -5.63 -13.44
N THR A 24 7.02 -5.15 -14.66
CA THR A 24 6.87 -3.72 -14.99
C THR A 24 5.46 -3.21 -14.77
N GLU A 25 4.45 -3.97 -15.20
CA GLU A 25 3.04 -3.62 -15.02
C GLU A 25 2.64 -3.70 -13.54
N LEU A 26 3.09 -4.73 -12.83
CA LEU A 26 2.86 -4.86 -11.38
C LEU A 26 3.48 -3.68 -10.62
N PHE A 27 4.68 -3.26 -11.00
CA PHE A 27 5.38 -2.13 -10.42
C PHE A 27 4.67 -0.79 -10.70
N HIS A 28 4.15 -0.59 -11.91
CA HIS A 28 3.32 0.59 -12.21
C HIS A 28 2.06 0.65 -11.34
N ARG A 29 1.35 -0.48 -11.19
CA ARG A 29 0.16 -0.56 -10.34
C ARG A 29 0.49 -0.35 -8.86
N TYR A 30 1.62 -0.88 -8.40
CA TYR A 30 2.12 -0.62 -7.05
C TYR A 30 2.33 0.88 -6.81
N ASN A 31 3.00 1.59 -7.73
CA ASN A 31 3.21 3.03 -7.58
C ASN A 31 1.89 3.81 -7.56
N ALA A 32 0.96 3.48 -8.45
CA ALA A 32 -0.37 4.11 -8.45
C ALA A 32 -1.14 3.86 -7.14
N ALA A 33 -1.10 2.64 -6.61
CA ALA A 33 -1.71 2.29 -5.34
C ALA A 33 -1.04 2.98 -4.15
N LYS A 34 0.29 3.15 -4.20
CA LYS A 34 1.06 3.89 -3.20
C LYS A 34 0.66 5.36 -3.19
N ASP A 35 0.58 6.01 -4.35
CA ASP A 35 0.18 7.42 -4.46
C ASP A 35 -1.23 7.64 -3.91
N LEU A 36 -2.19 6.78 -4.31
CA LEU A 36 -3.55 6.81 -3.77
C LEU A 36 -3.56 6.59 -2.24
N GLY A 37 -2.75 5.65 -1.75
CA GLY A 37 -2.59 5.41 -0.31
C GLY A 37 -2.12 6.66 0.44
N GLN A 38 -1.17 7.41 -0.13
CA GLN A 38 -0.70 8.67 0.47
C GLN A 38 -1.80 9.73 0.53
N GLU A 39 -2.61 9.87 -0.53
CA GLU A 39 -3.74 10.79 -0.55
C GLU A 39 -4.78 10.43 0.52
N LEU A 40 -5.15 9.15 0.61
CA LEU A 40 -6.10 8.66 1.62
C LEU A 40 -5.60 8.89 3.05
N ILE A 41 -4.30 8.69 3.31
CA ILE A 41 -3.69 9.01 4.61
C ILE A 41 -3.78 10.51 4.90
N GLY A 42 -3.59 11.36 3.90
CA GLY A 42 -3.78 12.81 4.01
C GLY A 42 -5.22 13.17 4.41
N LEU A 43 -6.22 12.51 3.81
CA LEU A 43 -7.63 12.72 4.17
C LEU A 43 -7.94 12.26 5.61
N VAL A 44 -7.40 11.11 6.04
CA VAL A 44 -7.53 10.65 7.43
C VAL A 44 -6.89 11.66 8.39
N ALA A 45 -5.70 12.18 8.08
CA ALA A 45 -5.05 13.18 8.91
C ALA A 45 -5.88 14.47 9.05
N GLN A 46 -6.53 14.91 7.96
CA GLN A 46 -7.44 16.05 7.97
C GLN A 46 -8.69 15.79 8.81
N HIS A 47 -9.33 14.63 8.61
CA HIS A 47 -10.54 14.25 9.34
C HIS A 47 -10.30 14.16 10.85
N GLU A 48 -9.17 13.56 11.24
CA GLU A 48 -8.78 13.39 12.65
C GLU A 48 -8.05 14.61 13.24
N ASN A 49 -7.91 15.70 12.47
CA ASN A 49 -7.18 16.92 12.86
C ASN A 49 -5.78 16.59 13.46
N CYS A 50 -5.04 15.71 12.81
CA CYS A 50 -3.72 15.28 13.25
C CYS A 50 -2.66 15.46 12.15
N THR A 51 -1.40 15.22 12.50
CA THR A 51 -0.33 15.26 11.52
C THR A 51 -0.35 14.01 10.64
N ILE A 52 0.07 14.14 9.38
CA ILE A 52 0.23 13.01 8.47
C ILE A 52 1.09 11.90 9.10
N ALA A 53 2.18 12.26 9.78
CA ALA A 53 3.04 11.30 10.50
C ALA A 53 2.32 10.55 11.62
N HIS A 54 1.35 11.19 12.30
CA HIS A 54 0.50 10.50 13.27
C HIS A 54 -0.47 9.53 12.58
N ALA A 55 -1.08 9.93 11.46
CA ALA A 55 -1.94 9.07 10.67
C ALA A 55 -1.20 7.82 10.14
N TYR A 56 0.04 7.96 9.68
CA TYR A 56 0.89 6.82 9.29
C TYR A 56 1.06 5.80 10.43
N ARG A 57 1.37 6.28 11.66
CA ARG A 57 1.51 5.41 12.84
C ARG A 57 0.19 4.74 13.22
N MET A 58 -0.92 5.48 13.17
CA MET A 58 -2.26 4.96 13.48
C MET A 58 -2.67 3.85 12.51
N LEU A 59 -2.33 3.99 11.23
CA LEU A 59 -2.65 3.03 10.18
C LEU A 59 -1.62 1.89 10.05
N GLY A 60 -0.56 1.90 10.86
CA GLY A 60 0.50 0.89 10.82
C GLY A 60 1.31 0.89 9.53
N VAL A 61 1.27 1.97 8.74
CA VAL A 61 1.99 2.09 7.48
C VAL A 61 3.42 2.53 7.79
N GLN A 62 4.39 1.63 7.59
CA GLN A 62 5.80 1.99 7.70
C GLN A 62 6.16 2.90 6.54
N THR A 63 6.50 4.16 6.84
CA THR A 63 7.19 5.00 5.88
C THR A 63 8.58 4.43 5.71
N GLU A 64 8.90 3.86 4.54
CA GLU A 64 10.30 3.71 4.12
C GLU A 64 10.86 5.12 3.98
N THR A 65 11.26 5.73 5.09
CA THR A 65 12.18 6.85 5.05
C THR A 65 13.44 6.27 4.45
N ALA A 66 13.68 6.57 3.17
CA ALA A 66 15.00 6.47 2.60
C ALA A 66 15.92 7.28 3.53
N THR A 67 16.59 6.61 4.46
CA THR A 67 17.82 7.09 5.03
C THR A 67 18.76 7.21 3.85
N ARG A 68 18.73 8.38 3.22
CA ARG A 68 19.84 8.90 2.45
C ARG A 68 20.95 9.02 3.47
N ASP A 69 21.72 7.94 3.58
CA ASP A 69 23.00 7.94 4.26
C ASP A 69 23.83 8.96 3.49
N ASP A 70 23.88 10.18 4.01
CA ASP A 70 24.80 11.20 3.55
C ASP A 70 26.19 10.62 3.80
N GLY A 71 26.77 10.07 2.73
CA GLY A 71 28.17 9.68 2.64
C GLY A 71 29.05 10.91 2.87
N GLY A 72 29.16 11.32 4.12
CA GLY A 72 30.20 12.18 4.64
C GLY A 72 31.44 11.33 4.85
N THR A 73 32.27 11.22 3.82
CA THR A 73 33.66 10.79 3.95
C THR A 73 34.57 11.84 3.34
N GLY A 74 35.40 12.45 4.21
CA GLY A 74 36.70 13.01 3.86
C GLY A 74 36.73 14.50 3.57
#